data_AF-A0A8S0FKA9-F1
#
_entry.id   AF-A0A8S0FKA9-F1
#
_cell.length_a   1.000
_cell.length_b   1.000
_cell.length_c   1.000
_cell.angle_alpha   90.00
_cell.angle_beta   90.00
_cell.angle_gamma   90.00
#
_symmetry.space_group_name_H-M   'P 1'
#
loop_
_entity.id
_entity.type
_entity.pdbx_description
1 polymer ?
#
loop_
_entity_poly.entity_id
_entity_poly.type
_entity_poly.pdbx_seq_one_letter_code
_entity_poly.pdbx_strand_id
1 'polypeptide(L)'
;MKYRIALAVSLFALSAGSYATTLCQEKEQNILKEISYAEKHQNQNRIDGLNKALSEVRANCSDSQLRADHQKSFLKKNRKAER
;
A
#
# COMPACT_ATOMS: atom_id res chain seq x y z
N MET A 1 25.20 -24.09 37.89
CA MET A 1 25.78 -22.94 37.15
C MET A 1 26.01 -23.27 35.67
N LYS A 2 25.01 -23.77 34.92
CA LYS A 2 25.16 -24.12 33.48
C LYS A 2 23.98 -23.72 32.58
N TYR A 3 22.88 -23.21 33.17
CA TYR A 3 21.67 -22.81 32.44
C TYR A 3 21.44 -21.29 32.41
N ARG A 4 22.27 -20.50 33.10
CA ARG A 4 22.19 -19.03 33.07
C ARG A 4 22.65 -18.43 31.74
N ILE A 5 23.48 -19.15 30.99
CA ILE A 5 23.99 -18.70 29.68
C ILE A 5 22.97 -19.02 28.55
N ALA A 6 22.09 -20.01 28.76
CA ALA A 6 21.09 -20.39 27.76
C ALA A 6 19.91 -19.40 27.65
N LEU A 7 19.70 -18.54 28.65
CA LEU A 7 18.64 -17.52 28.66
C LEU A 7 19.06 -16.20 27.97
N ALA A 8 20.29 -16.08 27.47
CA ALA A 8 20.79 -14.83 26.91
C ALA A 8 20.65 -14.70 25.38
N VAL A 9 20.25 -15.76 24.67
CA VAL A 9 20.31 -15.81 23.19
C VAL A 9 18.94 -15.66 22.52
N SER A 10 17.83 -15.59 23.27
CA SER A 10 16.49 -15.44 22.69
C SER A 10 16.07 -13.99 22.41
N LEU A 11 16.92 -12.99 22.65
CA LEU A 11 16.73 -11.61 22.20
C LEU A 11 17.13 -11.49 20.72
N PHE A 12 16.57 -12.36 19.88
CA PHE A 12 16.66 -12.20 18.44
C PHE A 12 15.73 -11.04 18.06
N ALA A 13 16.36 -9.89 17.89
CA ALA A 13 15.85 -8.63 17.38
C ALA A 13 14.56 -8.79 16.55
N LEU A 14 13.43 -8.34 17.12
CA LEU A 14 12.32 -7.86 16.31
C LEU A 14 12.79 -6.52 15.72
N SER A 15 13.59 -6.57 14.67
CA SER A 15 13.78 -5.43 13.78
C SER A 15 12.42 -5.19 13.15
N ALA A 16 11.60 -4.36 13.80
CA ALA A 16 10.46 -3.73 13.17
C ALA A 16 11.05 -2.99 11.98
N GLY A 17 10.95 -3.59 10.78
CA GLY A 17 11.32 -2.93 9.55
C GLY A 17 10.63 -1.58 9.58
N SER A 18 11.39 -0.50 9.58
CA SER A 18 10.85 0.83 9.41
C SER A 18 10.25 0.83 8.01
N TYR A 19 8.97 0.46 7.91
CA TYR A 19 8.17 0.77 6.76
C TYR A 19 8.09 2.29 6.77
N ALA A 20 9.09 2.93 6.17
CA ALA A 20 8.89 4.24 5.60
C ALA A 20 7.88 4.02 4.48
N THR A 21 6.59 3.89 4.84
CA THR A 21 5.50 4.21 3.95
C THR A 21 5.82 5.61 3.50
N THR A 22 6.43 5.69 2.33
CA THR A 22 6.84 6.97 1.78
C THR A 22 5.56 7.79 1.62
N LEU A 23 5.66 9.10 1.79
CA LEU A 23 4.53 10.02 1.66
C LEU A 23 3.75 9.77 0.33
N CYS A 24 4.46 9.29 -0.69
CA CYS A 24 3.92 8.79 -1.96
C CYS A 24 2.98 7.58 -1.82
N GLN A 25 3.39 6.54 -1.09
CA GLN A 25 2.58 5.33 -0.92
C GLN A 25 1.29 5.64 -0.13
N GLU A 26 1.38 6.45 0.91
CA GLU A 26 0.21 6.91 1.65
C GLU A 26 -0.75 7.71 0.74
N LYS A 27 -0.20 8.64 -0.04
CA LYS A 27 -0.98 9.44 -1.00
C LYS A 27 -1.68 8.57 -2.05
N GLU A 28 -1.00 7.55 -2.57
CA GLU A 28 -1.60 6.60 -3.50
C GLU A 28 -2.74 5.79 -2.86
N GLN A 29 -2.53 5.24 -1.66
CA GLN A 29 -3.58 4.49 -0.96
C GLN A 29 -4.81 5.36 -0.67
N ASN A 30 -4.59 6.62 -0.28
CA ASN A 30 -5.67 7.57 -0.07
C ASN A 30 -6.46 7.85 -1.36
N ILE A 31 -5.79 8.06 -2.50
CA ILE A 31 -6.47 8.26 -3.78
C ILE A 31 -7.28 7.02 -4.18
N LEU A 32 -6.73 5.82 -4.00
CA LEU A 32 -7.45 4.57 -4.29
C LEU A 32 -8.71 4.40 -3.43
N LYS A 33 -8.64 4.77 -2.15
CA LYS A 33 -9.80 4.77 -1.24
C LYS A 33 -10.89 5.74 -1.74
N GLU A 34 -10.50 6.93 -2.18
CA GLU A 34 -11.41 7.93 -2.73
C GLU A 34 -12.04 7.48 -4.05
N ILE A 35 -11.31 6.77 -4.91
CA ILE A 35 -11.86 6.17 -6.14
C ILE A 35 -12.93 5.15 -5.77
N SER A 36 -12.65 4.25 -4.82
CA SER A 36 -13.63 3.26 -4.36
C SER A 36 -14.89 3.90 -3.79
N TYR A 37 -14.76 5.04 -3.11
CA TYR A 37 -15.91 5.82 -2.65
C TYR A 37 -16.67 6.43 -3.83
N ALA A 38 -15.98 7.07 -4.78
CA ALA A 38 -16.61 7.68 -5.95
C ALA A 38 -17.32 6.67 -6.86
N GLU A 39 -16.78 5.45 -7.00
CA GLU A 39 -17.41 4.32 -7.70
C GLU A 39 -18.77 3.93 -7.09
N LYS A 40 -18.83 3.84 -5.75
CA LYS A 40 -20.09 3.53 -5.03
C LYS A 40 -21.18 4.58 -5.26
N HIS A 41 -20.79 5.80 -5.56
CA HIS A 41 -21.70 6.92 -5.83
C HIS A 41 -21.86 7.24 -7.32
N GLN A 42 -21.31 6.41 -8.22
CA GLN A 42 -21.37 6.58 -9.68
C GLN A 42 -20.95 7.98 -10.16
N ASN A 43 -20.01 8.62 -9.47
CA ASN A 43 -19.56 9.97 -9.79
C ASN A 43 -18.38 9.93 -10.77
N GLN A 44 -18.68 9.74 -12.06
CA GLN A 44 -17.67 9.54 -13.09
C GLN A 44 -16.67 10.69 -13.19
N ASN A 45 -17.13 11.94 -13.12
CA ASN A 45 -16.26 13.12 -13.16
C ASN A 45 -15.21 13.10 -12.04
N ARG A 46 -15.60 12.68 -10.83
CA ARG A 46 -14.68 12.53 -9.70
C ARG A 46 -13.72 11.36 -9.90
N ILE A 47 -14.20 10.23 -10.42
CA ILE A 47 -13.38 9.06 -10.74
C ILE A 47 -12.28 9.45 -11.74
N ASP A 48 -12.63 10.17 -12.80
CA ASP A 48 -11.68 10.58 -13.84
C ASP A 48 -10.60 11.52 -13.28
N GLY A 49 -11.00 12.49 -12.44
CA GLY A 49 -10.06 13.38 -11.75
C GLY A 49 -9.12 12.64 -10.81
N LEU A 50 -9.65 11.69 -10.02
CA LEU A 50 -8.85 10.88 -9.11
C LEU A 50 -7.88 9.94 -9.85
N ASN A 51 -8.29 9.38 -10.99
CA ASN A 51 -7.42 8.56 -11.84
C ASN A 51 -6.26 9.38 -12.42
N LYS A 52 -6.51 10.62 -12.84
CA LYS A 52 -5.45 11.54 -13.28
C LYS A 52 -4.47 11.83 -12.14
N ALA A 53 -4.97 12.19 -10.96
CA ALA A 53 -4.13 12.45 -9.78
C ALA A 53 -3.30 11.23 -9.37
N LEU A 54 -3.87 10.02 -9.46
CA LEU A 54 -3.17 8.76 -9.22
C LEU A 54 -2.02 8.55 -10.20
N SER A 55 -2.26 8.82 -11.49
CA SER A 55 -1.22 8.74 -12.53
C SER A 55 -0.10 9.74 -12.28
N GLU A 56 -0.42 10.96 -11.89
CA GLU A 56 0.56 11.99 -11.55
C GLU A 56 1.40 11.60 -10.33
N VAL A 57 0.79 11.07 -9.27
CA VAL A 57 1.52 10.58 -8.09
C VAL A 57 2.47 9.46 -8.47
N ARG A 58 2.02 8.48 -9.27
CA ARG A 58 2.87 7.37 -9.73
C ARG A 58 4.02 7.84 -10.62
N ALA A 59 3.77 8.83 -11.49
CA ALA A 59 4.80 9.37 -12.37
C ALA A 59 5.86 10.16 -11.60
N ASN A 60 5.46 10.93 -10.58
CA ASN A 60 6.39 11.76 -9.80
C ASN A 60 7.11 10.98 -8.70
N CYS A 61 6.57 9.85 -8.24
CA CYS A 61 7.17 9.01 -7.21
C CYS A 61 8.09 7.91 -7.78
N SER A 62 8.55 8.06 -9.04
CA SER A 62 9.28 7.06 -9.82
C SER A 62 10.60 6.55 -9.21
N ASP A 63 11.20 7.25 -8.23
CA ASP A 63 12.62 7.02 -7.91
C ASP A 63 12.92 6.41 -6.54
N SER A 64 11.96 6.34 -5.61
CA SER A 64 12.31 6.03 -4.21
C SER A 64 12.00 4.63 -3.71
N GLN A 65 11.47 3.70 -4.51
CA GLN A 65 11.55 2.25 -4.26
C GLN A 65 10.70 1.48 -5.29
N LEU A 66 11.40 1.02 -6.32
CA LEU A 66 11.09 -0.14 -7.15
C LEU A 66 9.82 -0.92 -6.71
N ARG A 67 8.80 -0.84 -7.57
CA ARG A 67 7.63 -1.73 -7.63
C ARG A 67 7.91 -3.09 -6.98
N ALA A 68 7.37 -3.34 -5.81
CA ALA A 68 7.27 -4.68 -5.26
C ALA A 68 5.89 -4.87 -4.63
N ASP A 69 5.07 -5.66 -5.32
CA ASP A 69 4.03 -6.53 -4.78
C ASP A 69 2.65 -5.99 -4.36
N HIS A 70 2.44 -4.71 -4.06
CA HIS A 70 1.13 -4.34 -3.48
C HIS A 70 -0.01 -3.94 -4.44
N GLN A 71 0.27 -3.69 -5.72
CA GLN A 71 -0.75 -3.18 -6.66
C GLN A 71 -1.58 -4.26 -7.37
N LYS A 72 -1.22 -5.54 -7.26
CA LYS A 72 -1.91 -6.62 -7.99
C LYS A 72 -3.22 -7.11 -7.33
N SER A 73 -3.60 -6.64 -6.14
CA SER A 73 -4.75 -7.20 -5.41
C SER A 73 -6.10 -6.46 -5.56
N PHE A 74 -6.11 -5.20 -6.00
CA PHE A 74 -7.36 -4.43 -6.07
C PHE A 74 -8.22 -4.75 -7.29
N LEU A 75 -7.62 -4.94 -8.47
CA LEU A 75 -8.35 -5.27 -9.70
C LEU A 75 -8.92 -6.70 -9.73
N LYS A 76 -8.48 -7.59 -8.82
CA LYS A 76 -8.95 -8.98 -8.76
C LYS A 76 -10.18 -9.16 -7.87
N LYS A 77 -10.55 -8.17 -7.05
CA LYS A 77 -11.74 -8.23 -6.19
C LYS A 77 -13.03 -7.82 -6.91
N ASN A 78 -12.97 -6.90 -7.87
CA ASN A 78 -14.16 -6.46 -8.60
C ASN A 78 -14.66 -7.45 -9.65
N ARG A 79 -13.82 -8.40 -10.12
CA ARG A 79 -14.24 -9.45 -11.06
C ARG A 79 -14.84 -10.70 -10.39
N LYS A 80 -14.84 -10.76 -9.06
CA LYS A 80 -15.48 -11.84 -8.28
C LYS A 80 -16.82 -11.45 -7.68
N ALA A 81 -17.19 -10.17 -7.74
CA ALA A 81 -18.52 -9.71 -7.36
C ALA A 81 -19.56 -9.85 -8.51
N GLU A 82 -19.11 -10.25 -9.70
CA GLU A 82 -19.93 -10.46 -10.90
C GLU A 82 -19.85 -11.91 -11.43
N ARG A 83 -19.54 -12.90 -10.56
CA ARG A 83 -19.72 -14.33 -10.87
C ARG A 83 -20.38 -15.05 -9.71
#